data_AF-A0A935FUW4-F1
#
_entry.id   AF-A0A935FUW4-F1
#
_cell.length_a   1.000
_cell.length_b   1.000
_cell.length_c   1.000
_cell.angle_alpha   90.00
_cell.angle_beta   90.00
_cell.angle_gamma   90.00
#
_symmetry.space_group_name_H-M   'P 1'
#
loop_
_entity.id
_entity.type
_entity.pdbx_description
1 polymer ?
#
loop_
_entity_poly.entity_id
_entity_poly.type
_entity_poly.pdbx_seq_one_letter_code
_entity_poly.pdbx_strand_id
1 'polypeptide(L)'
;MNLPSVKTLRRVFGDDAPDARRQLERWRDGSRPPAVDTLFARLDSMANTHGVECIWTDGRQDDSRYGPRYLYLNTGDTYADTLLVDRDTGRVWVGSWGDLVEMAERNPGRWGRIE
;
A
#
# COMPACT_ATOMS: atom_id res chain seq x y z
N MET A 1 -14.20 3.12 3.66
CA MET A 1 -12.97 2.69 2.95
C MET A 1 -13.30 1.45 2.13
N ASN A 2 -13.16 1.51 0.80
CA ASN A 2 -13.41 0.35 -0.07
C ASN A 2 -12.11 -0.45 -0.20
N LEU A 3 -12.12 -1.69 0.30
CA LEU A 3 -11.00 -2.61 0.14
C LEU A 3 -11.09 -3.33 -1.23
N PRO A 4 -9.97 -3.73 -1.85
CA PRO A 4 -9.96 -4.43 -3.14
C PRO A 4 -10.61 -5.81 -3.08
N SER A 5 -11.36 -6.20 -4.12
CA SER A 5 -11.98 -7.53 -4.18
C SER A 5 -10.94 -8.66 -4.11
N VAL A 6 -11.33 -9.87 -3.70
CA VAL A 6 -10.43 -11.04 -3.75
C VAL A 6 -9.89 -11.26 -5.17
N LYS A 7 -10.73 -11.09 -6.20
CA LYS A 7 -10.30 -11.17 -7.61
C LYS A 7 -9.18 -10.17 -7.93
N THR A 8 -9.27 -8.96 -7.39
CA THR A 8 -8.23 -7.94 -7.56
C THR A 8 -6.96 -8.30 -6.81
N LEU A 9 -7.10 -8.78 -5.56
CA LEU A 9 -5.97 -9.17 -4.71
C LEU A 9 -5.19 -10.38 -5.26
N ARG A 10 -5.83 -11.27 -6.02
CA ARG A 10 -5.15 -12.41 -6.69
C ARG A 10 -4.00 -11.99 -7.60
N ARG A 11 -4.00 -10.75 -8.09
CA ARG A 11 -2.91 -10.20 -8.91
C ARG A 11 -1.59 -10.08 -8.14
N VAL A 12 -1.66 -9.99 -6.80
CA VAL A 12 -0.50 -9.83 -5.91
C VAL A 12 -0.30 -11.08 -5.06
N PHE A 13 -1.38 -11.63 -4.50
CA PHE A 13 -1.32 -12.69 -3.49
C PHE A 13 -1.61 -14.10 -4.02
N GLY A 14 -1.94 -14.26 -5.32
CA GLY A 14 -2.32 -15.55 -5.88
C GLY A 14 -3.43 -16.23 -5.07
N ASP A 15 -3.20 -17.47 -4.65
CA ASP A 15 -4.16 -18.26 -3.87
C ASP A 15 -4.39 -17.73 -2.44
N ASP A 16 -3.46 -16.95 -1.89
CA ASP A 16 -3.56 -16.34 -0.56
C ASP A 16 -4.45 -15.08 -0.53
N ALA A 17 -4.98 -14.65 -1.68
CA ALA A 17 -5.83 -13.47 -1.78
C ALA A 17 -7.05 -13.45 -0.82
N PRO A 18 -7.76 -14.57 -0.55
CA PRO A 18 -8.82 -14.60 0.46
C PRO A 18 -8.30 -14.31 1.88
N ASP A 19 -7.10 -14.78 2.22
CA ASP A 19 -6.48 -14.50 3.51
C ASP A 19 -5.99 -13.06 3.60
N ALA A 20 -5.35 -12.54 2.56
CA ALA A 20 -4.93 -11.14 2.49
C ALA A 20 -6.14 -10.22 2.68
N ARG A 21 -7.26 -10.55 2.03
CA ARG A 21 -8.52 -9.84 2.18
C ARG A 21 -9.02 -9.83 3.64
N ARG A 22 -8.98 -10.98 4.33
CA ARG A 22 -9.37 -11.09 5.74
C ARG A 22 -8.47 -10.25 6.65
N GLN A 23 -7.16 -10.20 6.40
CA GLN A 23 -6.24 -9.36 7.18
C GLN A 23 -6.57 -7.87 7.00
N LEU A 24 -6.83 -7.43 5.77
CA LEU A 24 -7.22 -6.05 5.46
C LEU A 24 -8.57 -5.66 6.08
N GLU A 25 -9.53 -6.58 6.12
CA GLU A 25 -10.82 -6.36 6.79
C GLU A 25 -10.67 -6.18 8.31
N ARG A 26 -9.85 -7.01 8.96
CA ARG A 26 -9.54 -6.87 10.40
C ARG A 26 -8.85 -5.55 10.72
N TRP A 27 -7.95 -5.11 9.84
CA TRP A 27 -7.28 -3.81 9.97
C TRP A 27 -8.27 -2.65 9.85
N ARG A 28 -9.16 -2.69 8.84
CA ARG A 28 -10.21 -1.69 8.63
C ARG A 28 -11.17 -1.59 9.81
N ASP A 29 -11.59 -2.73 10.36
CA ASP A 29 -12.63 -2.77 11.40
C ASP A 29 -12.09 -2.39 12.79
N GLY A 30 -10.80 -2.01 12.90
CA GLY A 30 -10.19 -1.57 14.16
C GLY A 30 -10.11 -2.67 15.23
N SER A 31 -10.39 -3.92 14.86
CA SER A 31 -10.30 -5.09 15.74
C SER A 31 -8.84 -5.32 16.14
N ARG A 32 -8.41 -4.72 17.27
CA ARG A 32 -7.00 -4.57 17.75
C ARG A 32 -5.98 -5.08 16.73
N PRO A 33 -5.82 -4.36 15.60
CA PRO A 33 -4.95 -4.86 14.56
C PRO A 33 -3.50 -4.76 15.06
N PRO A 34 -2.60 -5.58 14.52
CA PRO A 34 -1.17 -5.29 14.64
C PRO A 34 -0.91 -3.84 14.20
N ALA A 35 0.18 -3.22 14.68
CA ALA A 35 0.65 -1.97 14.10
C ALA A 35 0.68 -2.08 12.56
N VAL A 36 0.44 -0.98 11.83
CA VAL A 36 0.39 -1.01 10.36
C VAL A 36 1.60 -1.73 9.76
N ASP A 37 2.78 -1.53 10.34
CA ASP A 37 4.02 -2.18 9.95
C ASP A 37 3.98 -3.71 10.10
N THR A 38 3.36 -4.24 11.17
CA THR A 38 3.23 -5.68 11.40
C THR A 38 2.22 -6.32 10.44
N LEU A 39 1.10 -5.64 10.14
CA LEU A 39 0.18 -6.11 9.10
C LEU A 39 0.89 -6.20 7.75
N PHE A 40 1.64 -5.16 7.38
CA PHE A 40 2.30 -5.10 6.10
C PHE A 40 3.45 -6.08 5.99
N ALA A 41 4.24 -6.31 7.04
CA ALA A 41 5.23 -7.37 7.07
C ALA A 41 4.61 -8.76 6.85
N ARG A 42 3.40 -8.99 7.40
CA ARG A 42 2.67 -10.23 7.12
C ARG A 42 2.22 -10.31 5.67
N LEU A 43 1.66 -9.23 5.12
CA LEU A 43 1.21 -9.19 3.72
C LEU A 43 2.39 -9.34 2.75
N ASP A 44 3.52 -8.72 3.04
CA ASP A 44 4.78 -8.90 2.31
C ASP A 44 5.19 -10.37 2.23
N SER A 45 5.23 -11.06 3.38
CA SER A 45 5.52 -12.49 3.43
C SER A 45 4.51 -13.33 2.64
N MET A 46 3.23 -12.97 2.65
CA MET A 46 2.19 -13.67 1.86
C MET A 46 2.33 -13.43 0.36
N ALA A 47 2.75 -12.22 -0.05
CA ALA A 47 2.99 -11.88 -1.44
C ALA A 47 4.36 -12.37 -1.95
N ASN A 48 5.23 -12.84 -1.06
CA ASN A 48 6.61 -13.22 -1.34
C ASN A 48 7.39 -12.07 -2.03
N THR A 49 7.22 -10.85 -1.50
CA THR A 49 7.88 -9.63 -1.96
C THR A 49 9.18 -9.34 -1.17
N HIS A 50 9.87 -8.25 -1.50
CA HIS A 50 11.17 -7.86 -0.97
C HIS A 50 11.11 -6.90 0.23
N GLY A 51 9.98 -6.85 0.92
CA GLY A 51 9.74 -5.94 2.04
C GLY A 51 8.71 -4.87 1.73
N VAL A 52 8.48 -4.04 2.74
CA VAL A 52 7.53 -2.93 2.70
C VAL A 52 8.32 -1.65 2.46
N GLU A 53 8.01 -0.96 1.38
CA GLU A 53 8.61 0.33 1.05
C GLU A 53 7.57 1.44 1.11
N CYS A 54 8.04 2.68 1.02
CA CYS A 54 7.22 3.84 1.24
C CYS A 54 7.54 4.96 0.25
N ILE A 55 6.55 5.82 0.02
CA ILE A 55 6.69 7.01 -0.82
C ILE A 55 6.38 8.23 0.04
N TRP A 56 7.32 9.17 0.03
CA TRP A 56 7.20 10.47 0.67
C TRP A 56 6.54 11.46 -0.29
N THR A 57 5.77 12.39 0.26
CA THR A 57 5.15 13.46 -0.52
C THR A 57 5.22 14.78 0.21
N ASP A 58 5.26 15.89 -0.51
CA ASP A 58 5.02 17.24 0.00
C ASP A 58 5.90 17.65 1.22
N GLY A 59 7.20 17.39 1.17
CA GLY A 59 8.18 17.73 2.22
C GLY A 59 8.10 16.86 3.47
N ARG A 60 7.29 15.79 3.44
CA ARG A 60 7.08 14.93 4.63
C ARG A 60 8.33 14.23 5.10
N GLN A 61 9.30 14.00 4.23
CA GLN A 61 10.55 13.35 4.62
C GLN A 61 11.32 14.18 5.68
N ASP A 62 11.16 15.50 5.64
CA ASP A 62 11.83 16.44 6.55
C ASP A 62 10.99 16.81 7.78
N ASP A 63 9.69 16.45 7.82
CA ASP A 63 8.79 16.76 8.92
C ASP A 63 8.45 15.52 9.76
N SER A 64 9.13 15.37 10.90
CA SER A 64 9.00 14.23 11.81
C SER A 64 7.59 14.02 12.38
N ARG A 65 6.67 14.98 12.23
CA ARG A 65 5.27 14.83 12.64
C ARG A 65 4.47 13.98 11.65
N TYR A 66 4.95 13.84 10.42
CA TYR A 66 4.31 13.09 9.36
C TYR A 66 5.15 11.88 8.96
N GLY A 67 4.49 10.74 8.79
CA GLY A 67 5.11 9.59 8.15
C GLY A 67 5.05 9.68 6.64
N PRO A 68 5.65 8.71 5.91
CA PRO A 68 5.45 8.60 4.47
C PRO A 68 3.97 8.49 4.16
N ARG A 69 3.53 9.04 3.02
CA ARG A 69 2.11 9.05 2.66
C ARG A 69 1.67 7.68 2.16
N TYR A 70 2.48 7.03 1.33
CA TYR A 70 2.13 5.74 0.75
C TYR A 70 3.03 4.62 1.27
N LEU A 71 2.46 3.44 1.43
CA LEU A 71 3.17 2.18 1.64
C LEU A 71 2.86 1.22 0.49
N TYR A 72 3.83 0.41 0.11
CA TYR A 72 3.65 -0.65 -0.88
C TYR A 72 4.52 -1.87 -0.59
N LEU A 73 4.16 -3.01 -1.18
CA LEU A 73 4.97 -4.23 -1.13
C LEU A 73 5.99 -4.19 -2.28
N ASN A 74 7.29 -4.23 -1.99
CA ASN A 74 8.31 -4.10 -3.01
C ASN A 74 8.43 -5.40 -3.83
N THR A 75 8.01 -5.36 -5.08
CA THR A 75 8.06 -6.49 -6.02
C THR A 75 9.40 -6.62 -6.76
N GLY A 76 10.31 -5.65 -6.60
CA GLY A 76 11.56 -5.55 -7.36
C GLY A 76 11.37 -5.05 -8.81
N ASP A 77 10.13 -4.80 -9.22
CA ASP A 77 9.75 -4.28 -10.54
C ASP A 77 8.77 -3.13 -10.38
N THR A 78 9.17 -1.95 -10.86
CA THR A 78 8.45 -0.68 -10.86
C THR A 78 7.01 -0.79 -11.36
N TYR A 79 6.74 -1.67 -12.34
CA TYR A 79 5.45 -1.80 -13.01
C TYR A 79 4.72 -3.11 -12.68
N ALA A 80 5.30 -3.97 -11.84
CA ALA A 80 4.60 -5.15 -11.34
C ALA A 80 3.48 -4.75 -10.36
N ASP A 81 2.40 -5.53 -10.38
CA ASP A 81 1.27 -5.32 -9.48
C ASP A 81 1.70 -5.54 -8.02
N THR A 82 1.41 -4.56 -7.19
CA THR A 82 1.63 -4.55 -5.75
C THR A 82 0.40 -4.04 -5.01
N LEU A 83 0.36 -4.28 -3.70
CA LEU A 83 -0.62 -3.67 -2.81
C LEU A 83 -0.12 -2.28 -2.41
N LEU A 84 -0.91 -1.25 -2.66
CA LEU A 84 -0.64 0.14 -2.30
C LEU A 84 -1.63 0.62 -1.24
N VAL A 85 -1.14 1.42 -0.30
CA VAL A 85 -1.96 2.06 0.72
C VAL A 85 -1.60 3.52 0.90
N ASP A 86 -2.62 4.37 0.88
CA ASP A 86 -2.55 5.77 1.28
C ASP A 86 -2.83 5.84 2.79
N ARG A 87 -1.84 6.24 3.59
CA ARG A 87 -1.95 6.25 5.05
C ARG A 87 -2.85 7.36 5.59
N ASP A 88 -3.04 8.43 4.83
CA ASP A 88 -3.88 9.57 5.27
C ASP A 88 -5.36 9.22 5.13
N THR A 89 -5.72 8.59 4.01
CA THR A 89 -7.11 8.20 3.70
C THR A 89 -7.43 6.77 4.11
N GLY A 90 -6.39 5.98 4.40
CA GLY A 90 -6.40 4.53 4.57
C GLY A 90 -6.80 3.77 3.31
N ARG A 91 -6.90 4.42 2.14
CA ARG A 91 -7.30 3.75 0.89
C ARG A 91 -6.32 2.65 0.54
N VAL A 92 -6.83 1.47 0.20
CA VAL A 92 -6.06 0.30 -0.25
C VAL A 92 -6.43 -0.03 -1.70
N TRP A 93 -5.43 -0.25 -2.56
CA TRP A 93 -5.66 -0.69 -3.94
C TRP A 93 -4.52 -1.57 -4.47
N VAL A 94 -4.76 -2.20 -5.62
CA VAL A 94 -3.72 -2.90 -6.39
C VAL A 94 -3.42 -2.07 -7.62
N GLY A 95 -2.14 -1.88 -7.89
CA GLY A 95 -1.57 -1.19 -9.05
C GLY A 95 -0.05 -1.34 -8.99
N SER A 96 0.70 -0.48 -9.65
CA SER A 96 2.16 -0.49 -9.55
C SER A 96 2.70 0.79 -8.88
N TRP A 97 3.96 0.75 -8.46
CA TRP A 97 4.67 1.95 -8.01
C TRP A 97 4.73 2.99 -9.14
N GLY A 98 5.05 2.56 -10.36
CA GLY A 98 5.15 3.42 -11.54
C GLY A 98 3.84 4.14 -11.85
N ASP A 99 2.71 3.42 -11.80
CA ASP A 99 1.40 4.04 -12.01
C ASP A 99 1.10 5.13 -10.97
N LEU A 100 1.41 4.88 -9.69
CA LEU A 100 1.21 5.87 -8.64
C LEU A 100 2.08 7.11 -8.88
N VAL A 101 3.34 6.92 -9.26
CA VAL A 101 4.26 8.02 -9.54
C VAL A 101 3.76 8.87 -10.70
N GLU A 102 3.43 8.25 -11.83
CA GLU A 102 2.90 8.97 -12.98
C GLU A 102 1.57 9.68 -12.67
N MET A 103 0.72 9.08 -11.84
CA MET A 103 -0.53 9.70 -11.38
C MET A 103 -0.27 10.94 -10.52
N ALA A 104 0.75 10.90 -9.66
CA ALA A 104 1.17 12.02 -8.83
C ALA A 104 1.79 13.15 -9.64
N GLU A 105 2.64 12.83 -10.62
CA GLU A 105 3.21 13.81 -11.53
C GLU A 105 2.13 14.53 -12.35
N ARG A 106 1.13 13.79 -12.85
CA ARG A 106 0.02 14.36 -13.64
C ARG A 106 -0.95 15.18 -12.78
N ASN A 107 -1.11 14.83 -11.50
CA ASN A 107 -2.13 15.44 -10.62
C ASN A 107 -1.60 15.63 -9.18
N PRO A 108 -0.57 16.48 -8.97
CA PRO A 108 0.09 16.61 -7.67
C PRO A 108 -0.86 17.12 -6.58
N GLY A 109 -1.84 17.96 -6.90
CA GLY A 109 -2.83 18.43 -5.92
C GLY A 109 -3.71 17.32 -5.32
N ARG A 110 -3.82 16.16 -5.97
CA ARG A 110 -4.62 15.03 -5.49
C ARG A 110 -3.77 13.98 -4.77
N TRP A 111 -2.59 13.70 -5.30
CA TRP A 111 -1.73 12.58 -4.85
C TRP A 111 -0.49 13.04 -4.09
N GLY A 112 -0.28 14.35 -3.96
CA GLY A 112 0.96 14.92 -3.43
C GLY A 112 2.05 14.94 -4.50
N ARG A 113 3.05 15.80 -4.33
CA ARG A 113 4.29 15.73 -5.11
C ARG A 113 5.20 14.68 -4.49
N ILE A 114 5.60 13.68 -5.26
CA ILE A 114 6.52 12.63 -4.81
C ILE A 114 7.95 13.18 -4.73
N GLU A 115 8.68 12.73 -3.72
CA GLU A 115 10.06 13.12 -3.40
C GLU A 115 10.99 11.90 -3.40
#